data_AF-A0A2V9N468-F1
#
_entry.id   AF-A0A2V9N468-F1
#
_cell.length_a   1.000
_cell.length_b   1.000
_cell.length_c   1.000
_cell.angle_alpha   90.00
_cell.angle_beta   90.00
_cell.angle_gamma   90.00
#
_symmetry.space_group_name_H-M   'P 1'
#
loop_
_entity.id
_entity.type
_entity.pdbx_description
1 polymer ?
#
loop_
_entity_poly.entity_id
_entity_poly.type
_entity_poly.pdbx_seq_one_letter_code
_entity_poly.pdbx_strand_id
1 'polypeptide(L)' 'MLPRGTPVAQLSTEVFENIARMESIIAECDTRFGKGKSIADHPILGPLTASEWRKFHWVHGRHHARQIIRLKNAR' A
#
# COMPACT_ATOMS: atom_id res chain seq x y z
N MET A 1 -6.09 14.86 -11.09
CA MET A 1 -6.28 14.08 -12.34
C MET A 1 -7.00 12.80 -11.96
N LEU A 2 -8.14 12.48 -12.59
CA LEU A 2 -8.75 11.15 -12.41
C LEU A 2 -8.04 10.17 -13.36
N PRO A 3 -7.77 8.92 -12.96
CA PRO A 3 -7.32 7.89 -13.88
C PRO A 3 -8.34 7.81 -15.03
N ARG A 4 -7.87 7.97 -16.27
CA ARG A 4 -8.70 7.88 -17.47
C ARG A 4 -8.28 6.65 -18.25
N GLY A 5 -9.23 5.82 -18.67
CA GLY A 5 -9.02 4.75 -19.65
C GLY A 5 -9.13 3.32 -19.12
N THR A 6 -8.88 3.06 -17.84
CA THR A 6 -8.94 1.69 -17.30
C THR A 6 -10.30 1.40 -16.64
N PRO A 7 -10.98 0.29 -16.98
CA PRO A 7 -12.20 -0.14 -16.30
C PRO A 7 -11.99 -0.33 -14.80
N VAL A 8 -12.97 0.08 -13.98
CA VAL A 8 -12.89 -0.02 -12.51
C VAL A 8 -12.66 -1.46 -12.04
N ALA A 9 -13.30 -2.44 -12.68
CA ALA A 9 -13.11 -3.85 -12.34
C ALA A 9 -11.65 -4.29 -12.54
N GLN A 10 -11.05 -3.94 -13.69
CA GLN A 10 -9.65 -4.22 -13.97
C GLN A 10 -8.72 -3.53 -12.95
N LEU A 11 -8.92 -2.24 -12.70
CA LEU A 11 -8.13 -1.51 -11.70
C LEU A 11 -8.23 -2.12 -10.30
N SER A 12 -9.42 -2.57 -9.91
CA SER A 12 -9.63 -3.18 -8.59
C SER A 12 -8.83 -4.48 -8.48
N THR A 13 -8.91 -5.34 -9.50
CA THR A 13 -8.12 -6.58 -9.57
C THR A 13 -6.62 -6.30 -9.47
N GLU A 14 -6.11 -5.39 -10.31
CA GLU A 14 -4.68 -5.03 -10.31
C GLU A 14 -4.22 -4.49 -8.95
N VAL A 15 -5.03 -3.66 -8.28
CA VAL A 15 -4.72 -3.14 -6.94
C VAL A 15 -4.62 -4.27 -5.92
N PHE A 16 -5.57 -5.22 -5.92
CA PHE A 16 -5.53 -6.34 -4.97
C PHE A 16 -4.33 -7.27 -5.22
N GLU A 17 -4.03 -7.58 -6.47
CA GLU A 17 -2.84 -8.38 -6.84
C GLU A 17 -1.55 -7.69 -6.42
N ASN A 18 -1.45 -6.38 -6.62
CA ASN A 18 -0.28 -5.59 -6.24
C ASN A 18 -0.09 -5.54 -4.72
N ILE A 19 -1.18 -5.41 -3.95
CA ILE A 19 -1.13 -5.44 -2.48
C ILE A 19 -0.68 -6.83 -2.00
N ALA A 20 -1.22 -7.91 -2.57
CA ALA A 20 -0.83 -9.27 -2.20
C ALA A 20 0.66 -9.54 -2.50
N ARG A 21 1.13 -9.12 -3.68
CA ARG A 21 2.54 -9.24 -4.07
C ARG A 21 3.46 -8.45 -3.13
N MET A 22 3.07 -7.23 -2.79
CA MET A 22 3.81 -6.39 -1.85
C MET A 22 3.93 -7.06 -0.48
N GLU A 23 2.84 -7.62 0.07
CA GLU A 23 2.90 -8.31 1.36
C GLU A 23 3.79 -9.55 1.31
N SER A 24 3.75 -10.32 0.22
CA SER A 24 4.65 -11.46 0.01
C SER A 24 6.12 -11.04 0.10
N ILE A 25 6.48 -9.93 -0.55
CA ILE A 25 7.85 -9.39 -0.54
C ILE A 25 8.22 -8.88 0.86
N ILE A 26 7.31 -8.19 1.56
CA ILE A 26 7.54 -7.71 2.93
C ILE A 26 7.79 -8.91 3.86
N ALA A 27 7.01 -9.99 3.75
CA ALA A 27 7.17 -11.19 4.56
C ALA A 27 8.49 -11.92 4.29
N GLU A 28 8.91 -12.00 3.02
CA GLU A 28 10.22 -12.53 2.65
C GLU A 28 11.35 -11.70 3.28
N CYS A 29 11.26 -10.37 3.21
CA CYS A 29 12.24 -9.47 3.80
C CYS A 29 12.30 -9.60 5.34
N ASP A 30 11.15 -9.69 6.02
CA ASP A 30 11.06 -9.87 7.47
C ASP A 30 11.75 -11.18 7.91
N THR A 31 11.62 -12.24 7.11
CA THR A 31 12.29 -13.53 7.33
C THR A 31 13.79 -13.44 7.05
N ARG A 32 14.17 -12.84 5.93
CA ARG A 32 15.56 -12.78 5.44
C ARG A 32 16.46 -11.87 6.29
N PHE A 33 15.96 -10.71 6.69
CA PHE A 33 16.73 -9.71 7.42
C PHE A 33 16.55 -9.82 8.94
N GLY A 34 15.52 -10.54 9.39
CA GLY A 34 15.21 -10.76 10.79
C GLY A 34 14.24 -9.73 11.35
N LYS A 35 13.43 -10.18 12.32
CA LYS A 35 12.38 -9.36 12.94
C LYS A 35 12.94 -8.09 13.55
N GLY A 36 12.26 -6.98 13.31
CA GLY A 36 12.63 -5.66 13.84
C GLY A 36 13.81 -5.00 13.13
N LYS A 37 14.33 -5.59 12.05
CA LYS A 37 15.28 -4.92 11.16
C LYS A 37 14.55 -4.13 10.09
N SER A 38 15.11 -2.97 9.73
CA SER A 38 14.64 -2.15 8.63
C SER A 38 14.84 -2.89 7.30
N ILE A 39 13.82 -2.87 6.44
CA ILE A 39 13.85 -3.61 5.16
C ILE A 39 13.93 -2.68 3.94
N ALA A 40 13.53 -1.41 4.09
CA ALA A 40 13.66 -0.37 3.07
C ALA A 40 13.43 1.03 3.67
N ASP A 41 14.01 2.05 3.04
CA ASP A 41 13.80 3.46 3.39
C ASP A 41 12.50 4.00 2.80
N HIS A 42 11.68 4.63 3.63
CA HIS A 42 10.58 5.47 3.18
C HIS A 42 11.10 6.88 2.85
N PRO A 43 10.73 7.49 1.71
CA PRO A 43 11.28 8.77 1.25
C PRO A 43 11.19 9.94 2.25
N ILE A 44 10.24 9.88 3.19
CA ILE A 44 10.00 10.93 4.20
C ILE A 44 10.24 10.42 5.63
N LEU A 45 10.00 9.13 5.89
CA LEU A 45 9.95 8.60 7.27
C LEU A 45 11.27 7.91 7.67
N GLY A 46 12.20 7.76 6.72
CA GLY A 46 13.45 7.04 6.94
C GLY A 46 13.27 5.52 6.93
N PRO A 47 14.21 4.75 7.51
CA PRO A 47 14.21 3.30 7.46
C PRO A 47 13.03 2.72 8.24
N LEU A 48 12.25 1.84 7.59
CA LEU A 48 11.12 1.17 8.20
C LEU A 48 11.31 -0.34 8.24
N THR A 49 10.89 -0.94 9.36
CA THR A 49 10.76 -2.39 9.53
C THR A 49 9.56 -2.94 8.74
N ALA A 50 9.48 -4.27 8.61
CA ALA A 50 8.36 -4.92 7.94
C ALA A 50 6.99 -4.58 8.58
N SER A 51 6.92 -4.52 9.92
CA SER A 51 5.67 -4.16 10.62
C SER A 51 5.28 -2.71 10.39
N GLU A 52 6.26 -1.80 10.32
CA GLU A 52 6.02 -0.39 10.02
C GLU A 52 5.58 -0.17 8.56
N TRP A 53 6.17 -0.88 7.60
CA TRP A 53 5.71 -0.86 6.21
C TRP A 53 4.27 -1.36 6.06
N ARG A 54 3.87 -2.42 6.78
CA ARG A 54 2.46 -2.89 6.81
C ARG A 54 1.54 -1.82 7.37
N LYS A 55 1.92 -1.22 8.50
CA LYS A 55 1.14 -0.16 9.15
C LYS A 55 1.00 1.06 8.24
N PHE A 56 2.09 1.48 7.60
CA PHE A 56 2.10 2.59 6.65
C PHE A 56 1.08 2.34 5.52
N HIS A 57 1.18 1.21 4.83
CA HIS A 57 0.28 0.90 3.71
C HIS A 57 -1.19 0.78 4.15
N TRP A 58 -1.46 0.25 5.34
CA TRP A 58 -2.82 0.22 5.89
C TRP A 58 -3.39 1.62 6.13
N VAL A 59 -2.64 2.49 6.81
CA VAL A 59 -3.07 3.87 7.09
C VAL A 59 -3.23 4.66 5.80
N HIS A 60 -2.29 4.52 4.87
CA HIS A 60 -2.31 5.22 3.58
C HIS A 60 -3.46 4.75 2.68
N GLY A 61 -3.70 3.43 2.60
CA GLY A 61 -4.84 2.88 1.87
C GLY A 61 -6.17 3.38 2.42
N ARG A 62 -6.33 3.43 3.76
CA ARG A 62 -7.53 3.99 4.41
C ARG A 62 -7.70 5.49 4.14
N HIS A 63 -6.60 6.24 4.04
CA HIS A 63 -6.65 7.65 3.65
C HIS A 63 -7.22 7.82 2.23
N HIS A 64 -6.74 7.05 1.25
CA HIS A 64 -7.26 7.11 -0.12
C HIS A 64 -8.71 6.61 -0.24
N ALA A 65 -9.09 5.55 0.49
CA ALA A 65 -10.49 5.11 0.53
C ALA A 65 -11.43 6.24 1.00
N ARG A 66 -11.02 7.01 2.02
CA ARG A 66 -11.77 8.19 2.47
C ARG A 66 -11.84 9.27 1.40
N GLN A 67 -10.76 9.52 0.65
CA GLN A 67 -10.77 10.47 -0.47
C GLN A 67 -11.76 10.04 -1.56
N ILE A 68 -11.78 8.75 -1.92
CA ILE A 68 -12.72 8.18 -2.91
C ILE A 68 -14.17 8.36 -2.45
N ILE A 69 -14.48 8.03 -1.19
CA ILE A 69 -15.82 8.20 -0.62
C ILE A 69 -16.24 9.67 -0.66
N ARG A 70 -15.35 10.60 -0.28
CA ARG A 70 -15.65 12.05 -0.35
C ARG A 70 -15.94 12.50 -1.77
N LEU A 71 -15.14 12.06 -2.75
CA LEU A 71 -15.35 12.39 -4.16
C LEU A 71 -16.65 11.79 -4.70
N LYS A 72 -17.02 10.58 -4.26
CA LYS A 72 -18.29 9.94 -4.62
C LYS A 72 -19.49 10.73 -4.07
N ASN A 73 -19.39 11.25 -2.85
CA ASN A 73 -20.48 11.96 -2.18
C ASN A 73 -20.59 13.45 -2.58
N ALA A 74 -19.53 14.03 -3.16
CA ALA A 74 -19.51 15.41 -3.64
C ALA A 74 -20.04 15.56 -5.08
N ARG A 75 -20.46 14.46 -5.70
CA ARG A 75 -21.01 14.38 -7.04
C ARG A 75 -22.50 14.09 -6.96
#